data_AF-A0A7Y0Q1Q4-F1
#
_entry.id   AF-A0A7Y0Q1Q4-F1
#
_cell.length_a   1.000
_cell.length_b   1.000
_cell.length_c   1.000
_cell.angle_alpha   90.00
_cell.angle_beta   90.00
_cell.angle_gamma   90.00
#
_symmetry.space_group_name_H-M   'P 1'
#
loop_
_entity.id
_entity.type
_entity.pdbx_description
1 polymer ?
#
loop_
_entity_poly.entity_id
_entity_poly.type
_entity_poly.pdbx_seq_one_letter_code
_entity_poly.pdbx_strand_id
1 'polypeptide(L)' 'MSARHLGPRLPEPGACEDNAPLKAVMHACRQCHRSFPYHYDTYYEPAYLTEIDFICRDCLGRYLQRKEPLRTSM' A
#
# COMPACT_ATOMS: atom_id res chain seq x y z
N MET A 1 -9.69 21.94 -42.87
CA MET A 1 -10.26 20.87 -42.01
C MET A 1 -9.24 20.59 -40.91
N SER A 2 -9.28 21.32 -39.79
CA SER A 2 -8.29 21.23 -38.71
C SER A 2 -8.55 19.99 -37.84
N ALA A 3 -7.58 19.07 -37.81
CA ALA A 3 -7.63 17.90 -36.95
C ALA A 3 -7.31 18.26 -35.50
N ARG A 4 -8.15 17.77 -34.59
CA ARG A 4 -8.09 17.98 -33.14
C ARG A 4 -7.01 17.10 -32.50
N HIS A 5 -6.50 17.63 -31.40
CA HIS A 5 -5.52 17.11 -30.45
C HIS A 5 -5.41 15.59 -30.27
N LEU A 6 -4.18 15.10 -30.18
CA LEU A 6 -3.78 14.03 -29.25
C LEU A 6 -2.33 14.27 -28.82
N GLY A 7 -2.14 14.81 -27.62
CA GLY A 7 -0.83 14.78 -26.97
C GLY A 7 -0.47 13.31 -26.62
N PRO A 8 0.81 12.91 -26.69
CA PRO A 8 1.21 11.57 -26.28
C PRO A 8 1.00 11.42 -24.77
N ARG A 9 0.20 10.42 -24.38
CA ARG A 9 0.00 10.00 -22.99
C ARG A 9 1.36 9.73 -22.36
N LEU A 10 1.64 10.43 -21.25
CA LEU A 10 2.72 10.04 -20.35
C LEU A 10 2.50 8.56 -19.93
N PRO A 11 3.54 7.71 -19.93
CA PRO A 11 3.45 6.39 -19.34
C PRO A 11 3.30 6.56 -17.82
N GLU A 12 2.17 6.09 -17.30
CA GLU A 12 1.89 6.12 -15.87
C GLU A 12 2.92 5.23 -15.12
N PRO A 13 3.38 5.65 -13.92
CA PRO A 13 4.54 5.03 -13.29
C PRO A 13 4.21 3.62 -12.81
N GLY A 14 4.80 2.62 -13.49
CA GLY A 14 5.19 1.34 -12.92
C GLY A 14 4.08 0.52 -12.26
N ALA A 15 3.08 0.12 -13.04
CA ALA A 15 2.30 -1.06 -12.68
C ALA A 15 3.25 -2.27 -12.72
N CYS A 16 3.66 -2.75 -11.55
CA CYS A 16 4.18 -4.10 -11.43
C CYS A 16 3.04 -5.05 -11.80
N GLU A 17 2.98 -5.47 -13.06
CA GLU A 17 2.02 -6.47 -13.54
C GLU A 17 2.42 -7.86 -12.98
N ASP A 18 2.28 -8.00 -11.67
CA ASP A 18 2.18 -9.31 -11.02
C ASP A 18 0.79 -9.85 -11.38
N ASN A 19 0.76 -10.82 -12.29
CA ASN A 19 -0.46 -11.44 -12.82
C ASN A 19 -1.13 -12.39 -11.81
N ALA A 20 -1.07 -12.07 -10.51
CA ALA A 20 -1.84 -12.73 -9.47
C ALA A 20 -3.11 -11.92 -9.17
N PRO A 21 -4.26 -12.56 -8.89
CA PRO A 21 -5.46 -11.85 -8.47
C PRO A 21 -5.24 -11.25 -7.07
N LEU A 22 -4.75 -10.01 -7.03
CA LEU A 22 -4.63 -9.20 -5.82
C LEU A 22 -5.96 -8.49 -5.55
N LYS A 23 -6.46 -8.59 -4.32
CA LYS A 23 -7.58 -7.77 -3.84
C LYS A 23 -7.03 -6.46 -3.28
N ALA A 24 -7.45 -5.35 -3.88
CA ALA A 24 -7.18 -4.02 -3.36
C ALA A 24 -8.32 -3.58 -2.43
N VAL A 25 -7.99 -3.15 -1.22
CA VAL A 25 -8.95 -2.56 -0.28
C VAL A 25 -8.42 -1.22 0.23
N MET A 26 -9.33 -0.28 0.45
CA MET A 26 -8.98 1.00 1.08
C MET A 26 -9.05 0.85 2.60
N HIS A 27 -7.93 1.10 3.27
CA HIS A 27 -7.83 1.13 4.72
C HIS A 27 -7.53 2.55 5.21
N ALA A 28 -8.04 2.90 6.40
CA ALA A 28 -7.61 4.10 7.10
C ALA A 28 -6.41 3.76 7.98
N CYS A 29 -5.31 4.51 7.83
CA CYS A 29 -4.12 4.28 8.63
C CYS A 29 -4.38 4.55 10.11
N ARG A 30 -4.03 3.62 11.00
CA ARG A 30 -4.19 3.81 12.46
C ARG A 30 -3.26 4.86 13.09
N GLN A 31 -2.30 5.40 12.35
CA GLN A 31 -1.37 6.42 12.84
C GLN A 31 -1.74 7.83 12.35
N CYS A 32 -2.04 7.97 11.06
CA CYS A 32 -2.30 9.28 10.45
C CYS A 32 -3.74 9.45 9.93
N HIS A 33 -4.58 8.41 10.06
CA HIS A 33 -5.97 8.35 9.61
C HIS A 33 -6.21 8.62 8.12
N ARG A 34 -5.14 8.68 7.31
CA ARG A 34 -5.26 8.79 5.85
C ARG A 34 -5.66 7.45 5.24
N SER A 35 -6.53 7.52 4.25
CA SER A 35 -6.87 6.36 3.42
C SER A 35 -5.67 5.97 2.56
N PHE A 36 -5.40 4.67 2.47
CA PHE A 36 -4.35 4.12 1.61
C PHE A 36 -4.81 2.78 0.99
N PRO A 37 -4.34 2.46 -0.23
CA PRO A 37 -4.61 1.16 -0.83
C PRO A 37 -3.73 0.10 -0.15
N TYR A 38 -4.38 -0.96 0.32
CA TYR A 38 -3.72 -2.18 0.79
C TYR A 38 -4.04 -3.31 -0.19
N HIS A 39 -3.01 -4.00 -0.66
CA HIS A 39 -3.12 -5.10 -1.62
C HIS A 39 -2.77 -6.39 -0.89
N TYR A 40 -3.64 -7.38 -1.00
CA TYR A 40 -3.39 -8.71 -0.48
C TYR A 40 -3.91 -9.76 -1.46
N ASP A 41 -3.33 -10.95 -1.38
CA ASP A 41 -3.71 -12.06 -2.24
C ASP A 41 -5.19 -12.43 -2.02
N THR A 42 -5.93 -12.73 -3.09
CA THR A 42 -7.37 -13.06 -2.96
C THR A 42 -7.66 -14.28 -2.09
N TYR A 43 -6.69 -15.19 -1.92
CA TYR A 43 -6.82 -16.32 -0.99
C TYR A 43 -6.57 -15.95 0.48
N TYR A 44 -6.11 -14.73 0.76
CA TYR A 44 -5.84 -14.27 2.10
C TYR A 44 -7.14 -13.79 2.77
N GLU A 45 -7.52 -14.44 3.86
CA GLU A 45 -8.69 -14.02 4.61
C GLU A 45 -8.42 -12.76 5.44
N PRO A 46 -9.40 -11.84 5.55
CA PRO A 46 -9.25 -10.62 6.34
C PRO A 46 -9.00 -10.89 7.84
N ALA A 47 -9.31 -12.11 8.32
CA ALA A 47 -9.01 -12.55 9.68
C ALA A 47 -7.51 -12.65 9.97
N TYR A 48 -6.67 -12.81 8.94
CA TYR A 48 -5.22 -12.85 9.10
C TYR A 48 -4.57 -11.46 9.10
N LEU A 49 -5.32 -10.40 8.79
CA LEU A 49 -4.81 -9.03 8.85
C LEU A 49 -4.46 -8.65 10.28
N THR A 50 -3.23 -8.22 10.46
CA THR A 50 -2.67 -7.76 11.73
C THR A 50 -2.62 -6.23 11.77
N GLU A 51 -2.28 -5.68 12.92
CA GLU A 51 -2.21 -4.22 13.09
C GLU A 51 -1.30 -3.52 12.09
N ILE A 52 -0.24 -4.17 11.62
CA ILE A 52 0.72 -3.59 10.67
C ILE A 52 0.10 -3.35 9.29
N ASP A 53 -0.89 -4.15 8.91
CA ASP A 53 -1.58 -4.08 7.62
C ASP A 53 -2.51 -2.87 7.54
N PHE A 54 -2.83 -2.25 8.70
CA PHE A 54 -3.57 -1.01 8.81
C PHE A 54 -2.65 0.22 8.99
N ILE A 55 -1.36 0.10 8.66
CA ILE A 55 -0.39 1.19 8.72
C ILE A 55 0.07 1.54 7.30
N CYS A 56 -0.09 2.80 6.90
CA CYS A 56 0.38 3.24 5.59
C CYS A 56 1.91 3.22 5.53
N ARG A 57 2.46 3.17 4.30
CA ARG A 57 3.90 3.11 4.04
C ARG A 57 4.69 4.24 4.73
N ASP A 58 4.14 5.45 4.77
CA ASP A 58 4.78 6.61 5.42
C ASP A 58 4.89 6.45 6.95
N CYS A 59 3.94 5.74 7.56
CA CYS A 59 3.89 5.52 9.01
C CYS A 59 4.59 4.22 9.42
N LEU A 60 4.76 3.27 8.50
CA LEU A 60 5.25 1.93 8.77
C LEU A 60 6.62 1.92 9.45
N GLY A 61 7.57 2.73 8.95
CA GLY A 61 8.91 2.81 9.54
C GLY A 61 8.91 3.27 11.00
N ARG A 62 8.11 4.31 11.32
CA ARG A 62 7.95 4.82 12.70
C ARG A 62 7.18 3.84 13.59
N TYR A 63 6.29 3.03 13.02
CA TYR A 63 5.56 2.00 13.74
C TYR A 63 6.49 0.84 14.12
N LEU A 64 7.32 0.36 13.19
CA LEU A 64 8.31 -0.70 13.45
C LEU A 64 9.32 -0.27 14.52
N GLN A 65 9.87 0.95 14.43
CA GLN A 65 10.79 1.48 15.45
C GLN A 65 10.19 1.53 16.86
N ARG A 66 8.86 1.71 16.97
CA ARG A 66 8.16 1.71 18.27
C ARG A 66 7.80 0.31 18.77
N LYS A 67 7.52 -0.64 17.86
CA LYS A 67 7.27 -2.04 18.22
C LYS A 67 8.55 -2.81 18.56
N GLU A 68 9.72 -2.32 18.16
CA GLU A 68 11.01 -2.88 18.56
C GLU A 68 11.73 -2.03 19.64
N PRO A 69 11.24 -1.95 20.90
CA PRO A 69 12.01 -1.28 21.93
C PRO A 69 13.17 -2.11 22.51
N LEU A 70 13.41 -3.37 22.12
CA LEU A 70 14.41 -4.23 22.78
C LEU A 70 15.03 -5.30 21.86
N ARG A 71 15.96 -4.88 20.98
CA ARG A 71 17.15 -5.70 20.66
C ARG A 71 18.40 -4.86 20.87
N THR A 72 18.52 -4.26 22.04
CA THR A 72 19.82 -3.79 22.54
C THR A 72 20.14 -4.61 23.78
N SER A 73 21.33 -5.21 23.76
CA SER A 73 22.00 -5.95 24.83
C SER A 73 21.55 -7.40 25.02
N MET A 74 22.26 -8.33 24.36
CA MET A 74 23.38 -9.09 24.96
C MET A 74 24.26 -9.67 23.87
#